data_AF-A0A2M8P9T4-F1
#
_entry.id   AF-A0A2M8P9T4-F1
#
_cell.length_a   1.000
_cell.length_b   1.000
_cell.length_c   1.000
_cell.angle_alpha   90.00
_cell.angle_beta   90.00
_cell.angle_gamma   90.00
#
_symmetry.space_group_name_H-M   'P 1'
#
loop_
_entity.id
_entity.type
_entity.pdbx_description
1 polymer ?
#
loop_
_entity_poly.entity_id
_entity_poly.type
_entity_poly.pdbx_seq_one_letter_code
_entity_poly.pdbx_strand_id
1 'polypeptide(L)'
;RAAELSLAEAALLAGLPQAPAALNPFDSRALDAVLARRRVVLDLMVKNGMITSAEAEAAAAQPLIFADPNVRLNAPHFTLYAEQEVRNLLPALNLPETYLTFGGLTIYTTLDPRLQALAERAAATQIAQIKAQHNANNAAVVVLKPATGEILAMVGSVDYRDDSID
;
A
#
# COMPACT_ATOMS: atom_id res chain seq x y z
N ARG A 1 -7.07 6.26 -10.28
CA ARG A 1 -8.20 5.33 -9.98
C ARG A 1 -8.40 4.37 -11.14
N ALA A 2 -9.09 3.23 -10.97
CA ALA A 2 -9.32 2.29 -12.09
C ALA A 2 -10.00 2.95 -13.31
N ALA A 3 -10.87 3.93 -13.07
CA ALA A 3 -11.53 4.70 -14.13
C ALA A 3 -10.61 5.70 -14.88
N GLU A 4 -9.38 5.93 -14.40
CA GLU A 4 -8.41 6.86 -15.00
C GLU A 4 -7.32 6.12 -15.79
N LEU A 5 -7.40 4.79 -15.90
CA LEU A 5 -6.43 3.99 -16.61
C LEU A 5 -6.55 4.21 -18.13
N SER A 6 -5.39 4.32 -18.77
CA SER A 6 -5.29 4.22 -20.23
C SER A 6 -5.63 2.80 -20.70
N LEU A 7 -5.92 2.66 -22.00
CA LEU A 7 -6.16 1.36 -22.63
C LEU A 7 -4.99 0.39 -22.46
N ALA A 8 -3.74 0.87 -22.54
CA ALA A 8 -2.55 0.04 -22.38
C ALA A 8 -2.38 -0.47 -20.94
N GLU A 9 -2.64 0.38 -19.94
CA GLU A 9 -2.58 0.01 -18.52
C GLU A 9 -3.71 -0.97 -18.16
N ALA A 10 -4.93 -0.69 -18.63
CA ALA A 10 -6.06 -1.58 -18.43
C ALA A 10 -5.82 -2.97 -19.04
N ALA A 11 -5.28 -3.03 -20.27
CA ALA A 11 -4.95 -4.28 -20.93
C ALA A 11 -3.84 -5.06 -20.20
N LEU A 12 -2.81 -4.37 -19.68
CA LEU A 12 -1.79 -5.01 -18.85
C LEU A 12 -2.42 -5.61 -17.59
N LEU A 13 -3.17 -4.82 -16.83
CA LEU A 13 -3.78 -5.25 -15.56
C LEU A 13 -4.76 -6.41 -15.75
N ALA A 14 -5.56 -6.39 -16.82
CA ALA A 14 -6.48 -7.48 -17.17
C ALA A 14 -5.74 -8.79 -17.55
N GLY A 15 -4.47 -8.68 -17.98
CA GLY A 15 -3.63 -9.83 -18.31
C GLY A 15 -3.05 -10.55 -17.09
N LEU A 16 -2.83 -9.84 -15.98
CA LEU A 16 -2.12 -10.32 -14.79
C LEU A 16 -2.77 -11.53 -14.08
N PRO A 17 -4.11 -11.61 -13.91
CA PRO A 17 -4.74 -12.69 -13.15
C PRO A 17 -4.43 -14.10 -13.67
N GLN A 18 -4.03 -14.24 -14.95
CA GLN A 18 -3.70 -15.53 -15.54
C GLN A 18 -2.45 -16.17 -14.92
N ALA A 19 -1.46 -15.37 -14.53
CA ALA A 19 -0.25 -15.84 -13.86
C ALA A 19 0.45 -14.68 -13.13
N PRO A 20 -0.07 -14.18 -11.99
CA PRO A 20 0.39 -12.95 -11.36
C PRO A 20 1.89 -12.94 -11.05
N ALA A 21 2.44 -14.07 -10.58
CA ALA A 21 3.85 -14.21 -10.26
C ALA A 21 4.75 -14.21 -11.52
N ALA A 22 4.31 -14.87 -12.60
CA ALA A 22 5.09 -14.97 -13.85
C ALA A 22 4.95 -13.74 -14.75
N LEU A 23 3.89 -12.94 -14.53
CA LEU A 23 3.60 -11.70 -15.26
C LEU A 23 3.87 -10.47 -14.39
N ASN A 24 4.82 -10.55 -13.46
CA ASN A 24 5.17 -9.42 -12.61
C ASN A 24 5.88 -8.33 -13.44
N PRO A 25 5.28 -7.15 -13.65
CA PRO A 25 5.89 -6.08 -14.43
C PRO A 25 7.15 -5.47 -13.79
N PHE A 26 7.38 -5.73 -12.50
CA PHE A 26 8.56 -5.28 -11.78
C PHE A 26 9.74 -6.27 -11.88
N ASP A 27 9.54 -7.48 -12.42
CA ASP A 27 10.64 -8.39 -12.74
C ASP A 27 11.10 -8.14 -14.18
N SER A 28 12.33 -7.63 -14.34
CA SER A 28 12.90 -7.32 -15.66
C SER A 28 12.98 -8.55 -16.58
N ARG A 29 13.06 -9.76 -16.02
CA ARG A 29 13.07 -11.02 -16.78
C ARG A 29 11.70 -11.41 -17.32
N ALA A 30 10.63 -10.84 -16.76
CA ALA A 30 9.25 -11.11 -17.16
C ALA A 30 8.70 -10.06 -18.15
N LEU A 31 9.45 -8.99 -18.46
CA LEU A 31 8.94 -7.86 -19.24
C LEU A 31 8.41 -8.28 -20.61
N ASP A 32 9.12 -9.14 -21.34
CA ASP A 32 8.66 -9.64 -22.64
C ASP A 32 7.35 -10.43 -22.53
N ALA A 33 7.22 -11.26 -21.48
CA ALA A 33 6.00 -12.02 -21.21
C ALA A 33 4.82 -11.10 -20.85
N VAL A 34 5.09 -10.04 -20.08
CA VAL A 34 4.10 -9.01 -19.72
C VAL A 34 3.62 -8.27 -20.97
N LEU A 35 4.53 -7.83 -21.84
CA LEU A 35 4.19 -7.12 -23.07
C LEU A 35 3.42 -8.03 -24.05
N ALA A 36 3.85 -9.28 -24.21
CA ALA A 36 3.13 -10.28 -25.00
C ALA A 36 1.72 -10.52 -24.44
N ARG A 37 1.58 -10.60 -23.11
CA ARG A 37 0.27 -10.79 -22.48
C ARG A 37 -0.64 -9.58 -22.67
N ARG A 38 -0.11 -8.37 -22.50
CA ARG A 38 -0.83 -7.11 -22.80
C ARG A 38 -1.35 -7.12 -24.23
N ARG A 39 -0.53 -7.56 -25.19
CA ARG A 39 -0.91 -7.65 -26.59
C ARG A 39 -2.08 -8.63 -26.82
N VAL A 40 -2.02 -9.80 -26.21
CA VAL A 40 -3.12 -10.79 -26.28
C VAL A 40 -4.44 -10.19 -25.78
N VAL A 41 -4.42 -9.40 -24.70
CA VAL A 41 -5.63 -8.73 -24.20
C VAL A 41 -6.17 -7.72 -25.22
N LEU A 42 -5.29 -6.89 -25.80
CA LEU A 42 -5.68 -5.92 -26.83
C LEU A 42 -6.30 -6.61 -28.06
N ASP A 43 -5.69 -7.68 -28.55
CA ASP A 43 -6.21 -8.44 -29.70
C ASP A 43 -7.59 -9.07 -29.38
N LEU A 44 -7.79 -9.54 -28.15
CA LEU A 44 -9.10 -10.02 -27.71
C LEU A 44 -10.13 -8.89 -27.63
N MET A 45 -9.75 -7.69 -27.20
CA MET A 45 -10.66 -6.54 -27.19
C MET A 45 -11.08 -6.14 -28.61
N VAL A 46 -10.16 -6.17 -29.58
CA VAL A 46 -10.49 -5.96 -31.01
C VAL A 46 -11.46 -7.03 -31.50
N LYS A 47 -11.17 -8.31 -31.22
CA LYS A 47 -12.00 -9.44 -31.64
C LYS A 47 -13.43 -9.35 -31.10
N ASN A 48 -13.60 -8.82 -29.90
CA ASN A 48 -14.89 -8.62 -29.26
C ASN A 48 -15.54 -7.26 -29.59
N GLY A 49 -14.95 -6.46 -30.48
CA GLY A 49 -15.50 -5.17 -30.91
C GLY A 49 -15.48 -4.08 -29.84
N MET A 50 -14.65 -4.22 -28.80
CA MET A 50 -14.52 -3.22 -27.73
C MET A 50 -13.65 -2.02 -28.14
N ILE A 51 -12.67 -2.26 -29.01
CA ILE A 51 -11.76 -1.25 -29.58
C ILE A 51 -11.49 -1.57 -31.05
N THR A 52 -10.97 -0.59 -31.78
CA THR A 52 -10.47 -0.74 -33.15
C THR A 52 -9.05 -1.30 -33.19
N SER A 53 -8.65 -1.85 -34.34
CA SER A 53 -7.27 -2.29 -34.55
C SER A 53 -6.25 -1.14 -34.39
N ALA A 54 -6.61 0.08 -34.81
CA ALA A 54 -5.72 1.23 -34.68
C ALA A 54 -5.48 1.62 -33.21
N GLU A 55 -6.53 1.57 -32.38
CA GLU A 55 -6.41 1.80 -30.94
C GLU A 55 -5.57 0.72 -30.26
N ALA A 56 -5.72 -0.54 -30.68
CA ALA A 56 -4.90 -1.65 -30.17
C ALA A 56 -3.41 -1.46 -30.49
N GLU A 57 -3.06 -1.08 -31.72
CA GLU A 57 -1.67 -0.79 -32.09
C GLU A 57 -1.11 0.40 -31.31
N ALA A 58 -1.89 1.48 -31.20
CA ALA A 58 -1.49 2.65 -30.43
C ALA A 58 -1.24 2.32 -28.96
N ALA A 59 -2.12 1.53 -28.34
CA ALA A 59 -1.96 1.08 -26.95
C ALA A 59 -0.78 0.10 -26.78
N ALA A 60 -0.55 -0.79 -27.75
CA ALA A 60 0.58 -1.73 -27.71
C ALA A 60 1.93 -1.01 -27.80
N ALA A 61 1.99 0.14 -28.47
CA ALA A 61 3.19 0.97 -28.58
C ALA A 61 3.45 1.85 -27.34
N GLN A 62 2.50 2.00 -26.43
CA GLN A 62 2.68 2.82 -25.24
C GLN A 62 3.72 2.19 -24.30
N PRO A 63 4.72 2.97 -23.83
CA PRO A 63 5.66 2.50 -22.83
C PRO A 63 4.96 2.26 -21.50
N LEU A 64 5.49 1.33 -20.70
CA LEU A 64 5.00 1.09 -19.35
C LEU A 64 5.68 2.06 -18.40
N ILE A 65 4.89 2.96 -17.80
CA ILE A 65 5.35 3.91 -16.79
C ILE A 65 4.74 3.46 -15.46
N PHE A 66 5.59 2.97 -14.56
CA PHE A 66 5.16 2.54 -13.24
C PHE A 66 5.32 3.66 -12.22
N ALA A 67 4.36 3.77 -11.31
CA ALA A 67 4.54 4.51 -10.08
C ALA A 67 5.62 3.85 -9.22
N ASP A 68 6.23 4.62 -8.32
CA ASP A 68 7.18 4.09 -7.35
C ASP A 68 6.52 2.95 -6.55
N PRO A 69 7.08 1.73 -6.55
CA PRO A 69 6.53 0.61 -5.80
C PRO A 69 6.63 0.83 -4.28
N ASN A 70 7.46 1.76 -3.81
CA ASN A 70 7.60 2.10 -2.41
C ASN A 70 6.43 2.97 -1.94
N VAL A 71 5.32 2.32 -1.65
CA VAL A 71 4.22 2.97 -0.94
C VAL A 71 4.70 3.36 0.46
N ARG A 72 4.58 4.64 0.80
CA ARG A 72 4.76 5.09 2.19
C ARG A 72 3.59 4.56 3.00
N LEU A 73 3.90 3.74 4.00
CA LEU A 73 2.91 3.33 4.98
C LEU A 73 2.56 4.55 5.83
N ASN A 74 1.27 4.91 5.86
CA ASN A 74 0.79 5.96 6.74
C ASN A 74 0.62 5.36 8.14
N ALA A 75 1.19 6.01 9.17
CA ALA A 75 1.05 5.57 10.56
C ALA A 75 1.32 4.07 10.75
N PRO A 76 2.50 3.54 10.35
CA PRO A 76 2.72 2.09 10.26
C PRO A 76 2.53 1.38 11.60
N HIS A 77 3.06 1.97 12.69
CA HIS A 77 2.88 1.48 14.06
C HIS A 77 1.41 1.41 14.47
N PHE A 78 0.64 2.47 14.20
CA PHE A 78 -0.80 2.49 14.47
C PHE A 78 -1.55 1.45 13.63
N THR A 79 -1.18 1.27 12.36
CA THR A 79 -1.84 0.33 11.45
C THR A 79 -1.65 -1.11 11.93
N LEU A 80 -0.45 -1.49 12.36
CA LEU A 80 -0.18 -2.80 12.96
C LEU A 80 -0.96 -3.01 14.26
N TYR A 81 -0.98 -1.99 15.13
CA TYR A 81 -1.79 -2.01 16.33
C TYR A 81 -3.29 -2.22 16.01
N ALA A 82 -3.83 -1.47 15.06
CA ALA A 82 -5.23 -1.58 14.65
C ALA A 82 -5.55 -2.96 14.04
N GLU A 83 -4.66 -3.53 13.24
CA GLU A 83 -4.83 -4.89 12.72
C GLU A 83 -4.89 -5.92 13.86
N GLN A 84 -3.99 -5.80 14.85
CA GLN A 84 -3.99 -6.67 16.01
C GLN A 84 -5.27 -6.53 16.86
N GLU A 85 -5.78 -5.31 17.04
CA GLU A 85 -7.06 -5.09 17.72
C GLU A 85 -8.22 -5.73 16.96
N VAL A 86 -8.28 -5.59 15.64
CA VAL A 86 -9.31 -6.25 14.83
C VAL A 86 -9.20 -7.77 14.96
N ARG A 87 -7.99 -8.33 14.89
CA ARG A 87 -7.72 -9.75 15.09
C ARG A 87 -8.25 -10.25 16.43
N ASN A 88 -8.06 -9.47 17.50
CA ASN A 88 -8.58 -9.79 18.84
C ASN A 88 -10.13 -9.72 18.92
N LEU A 89 -10.77 -8.90 18.08
CA LEU A 89 -12.22 -8.74 18.02
C LEU A 89 -12.92 -9.83 17.20
N LEU A 90 -12.27 -10.44 16.22
CA LEU A 90 -12.90 -11.43 15.32
C LEU A 90 -13.61 -12.58 16.06
N PRO A 91 -13.03 -13.20 17.11
CA PRO A 91 -13.71 -14.29 17.82
C PRO A 91 -15.03 -13.84 18.44
N ALA A 92 -15.09 -12.63 19.00
CA ALA A 92 -16.32 -12.07 19.58
C ALA A 92 -17.40 -11.79 18.52
N LEU A 93 -16.98 -11.57 17.27
CA LEU A 93 -17.86 -11.39 16.11
C LEU A 93 -18.23 -12.71 15.42
N ASN A 94 -17.74 -13.86 15.91
CA ASN A 94 -17.84 -15.17 15.25
C ASN A 94 -17.31 -15.16 13.81
N LEU A 95 -16.25 -14.37 13.54
CA LEU A 95 -15.59 -14.30 12.24
C LEU A 95 -14.27 -15.08 12.28
N PRO A 96 -13.96 -15.90 11.26
CA PRO A 96 -12.66 -16.54 11.15
C PRO A 96 -11.58 -15.51 10.78
N GLU A 97 -10.33 -15.82 11.12
CA GLU A 97 -9.17 -14.95 10.85
C GLU A 97 -9.00 -14.58 9.37
N THR A 98 -9.45 -15.46 8.47
CA THR A 98 -9.44 -15.23 7.02
C THR A 98 -10.18 -13.97 6.60
N TYR A 99 -11.05 -13.41 7.44
CA TYR A 99 -11.72 -12.13 7.17
C TYR A 99 -10.77 -10.94 7.15
N LEU A 100 -9.64 -10.98 7.87
CA LEU A 100 -8.62 -9.92 7.79
C LEU A 100 -8.05 -9.80 6.37
N THR A 101 -7.87 -10.93 5.69
CA THR A 101 -7.26 -10.96 4.35
C THR A 101 -8.30 -10.93 3.24
N PHE A 102 -9.42 -11.65 3.40
CA PHE A 102 -10.39 -11.92 2.32
C PHE A 102 -11.82 -11.48 2.65
N GLY A 103 -12.06 -10.94 3.85
CA GLY A 103 -13.40 -10.62 4.33
C GLY A 103 -13.97 -9.28 3.84
N GLY A 104 -13.15 -8.46 3.17
CA GLY A 104 -13.57 -7.15 2.68
C GLY A 104 -13.98 -6.17 3.80
N LEU A 105 -13.36 -6.29 4.98
CA LEU A 105 -13.69 -5.46 6.14
C LEU A 105 -13.38 -3.99 5.86
N THR A 106 -14.30 -3.10 6.27
CA THR A 106 -14.02 -1.66 6.37
C THR A 106 -13.79 -1.32 7.84
N ILE A 107 -12.55 -0.94 8.17
CA ILE A 107 -12.12 -0.67 9.54
C ILE A 107 -12.09 0.84 9.77
N TYR A 108 -12.91 1.32 10.70
CA TYR A 108 -12.89 2.70 11.17
C TYR A 108 -12.09 2.77 12.46
N THR A 109 -11.08 3.64 12.51
CA THR A 109 -10.18 3.77 13.65
C THR A 109 -10.27 5.17 14.26
N THR A 110 -9.62 5.32 15.41
CA THR A 110 -9.51 6.60 16.14
C THR A 110 -8.33 7.46 15.67
N LEU A 111 -7.55 6.98 14.70
CA LEU A 111 -6.38 7.68 14.18
C LEU A 111 -6.77 9.08 13.69
N ASP A 112 -6.14 10.10 14.26
CA ASP A 112 -6.19 11.46 13.74
C ASP A 112 -4.92 11.70 12.89
N PRO A 113 -5.04 11.79 11.56
CA PRO A 113 -3.87 11.96 10.69
C PRO A 113 -3.07 13.23 10.97
N ARG A 114 -3.71 14.28 11.50
CA ARG A 114 -3.01 15.52 11.85
C ARG A 114 -2.18 15.33 13.10
N LEU A 115 -2.74 14.69 14.13
CA LEU A 115 -2.01 14.41 15.37
C LEU A 115 -0.87 13.40 15.13
N GLN A 116 -1.09 12.41 14.27
CA GLN A 116 -0.06 11.48 13.85
C GLN A 116 1.14 12.22 13.21
N ALA A 117 0.89 13.08 12.23
CA ALA A 117 1.95 13.83 11.56
C ALA A 117 2.70 14.77 12.53
N LEU A 118 2.01 15.32 13.53
CA LEU A 118 2.63 16.12 14.59
C LEU A 118 3.51 15.26 15.51
N ALA A 119 3.04 14.09 15.92
CA ALA A 119 3.78 13.17 16.78
C ALA A 119 5.06 12.66 16.09
N GLU A 120 4.96 12.24 14.83
CA GLU A 120 6.11 11.81 14.01
C GLU A 120 7.15 12.92 13.89
N ARG A 121 6.71 14.15 13.58
CA ARG A 121 7.61 15.31 13.48
C ARG A 121 8.27 15.63 14.82
N ALA A 122 7.51 15.61 15.91
CA ALA A 122 8.05 15.91 17.24
C ALA A 122 9.12 14.89 17.65
N ALA A 123 8.84 13.59 17.46
CA ALA A 123 9.79 12.51 17.73
C ALA A 123 11.08 12.67 16.90
N ALA A 124 10.95 12.83 15.58
CA ALA A 124 12.09 13.00 14.68
C ALA A 124 12.93 14.25 15.02
N THR A 125 12.26 15.37 15.32
CA THR A 125 12.94 16.63 15.67
C THR A 125 13.70 16.50 16.98
N GLN A 126 13.10 15.89 18.00
CA GLN A 126 13.74 15.70 19.29
C GLN A 126 14.98 14.81 19.14
N ILE A 127 14.85 13.65 18.48
CA ILE A 127 15.97 12.73 18.29
C ILE A 127 17.10 13.38 17.50
N ALA A 128 16.80 14.13 16.45
CA ALA A 128 17.82 14.87 15.70
C ALA A 128 18.63 15.84 16.58
N GLN A 129 18.01 16.45 17.61
CA GLN A 129 18.68 17.38 18.52
C GLN A 129 19.56 16.68 19.56
N ILE A 130 19.10 15.57 20.13
CA ILE A 130 19.78 14.92 21.26
C ILE A 130 20.69 13.75 20.85
N LYS A 131 20.62 13.29 19.59
CA LYS A 131 21.35 12.10 19.11
C LYS A 131 22.84 12.13 19.40
N ALA A 132 23.54 13.22 19.05
CA ALA A 132 24.99 13.31 19.22
C ALA A 132 25.42 13.42 20.69
N GLN A 133 24.61 14.06 21.53
CA GLN A 133 24.96 14.35 22.93
C GLN A 133 24.62 13.17 23.86
N HIS A 134 23.54 12.46 23.55
CA HIS A 134 22.97 11.44 24.43
C HIS A 134 22.94 10.04 23.81
N ASN A 135 23.49 9.87 22.61
CA ASN A 135 23.39 8.64 21.83
C ASN A 135 21.95 8.14 21.67
N ALA A 136 20.99 9.08 21.63
CA ALA A 136 19.57 8.79 21.48
C ALA A 136 19.24 8.66 19.98
N ASN A 137 18.81 7.47 19.57
CA ASN A 137 18.57 7.13 18.16
C ASN A 137 17.10 6.85 17.85
N ASN A 138 16.24 6.70 18.86
CA ASN A 138 14.84 6.34 18.68
C ASN A 138 13.91 7.00 19.71
N ALA A 139 12.61 7.08 19.38
CA ALA A 139 11.58 7.62 20.26
C ALA A 139 10.22 6.96 19.99
N ALA A 140 9.42 6.85 21.06
CA ALA A 140 8.03 6.44 21.00
C ALA A 140 7.11 7.54 21.52
N VAL A 141 5.93 7.69 20.90
CA VAL A 141 4.91 8.68 21.25
C VAL A 141 3.54 8.04 21.14
N VAL A 142 2.71 8.21 22.18
CA VAL A 142 1.29 7.84 22.16
C VAL A 142 0.47 9.07 22.55
N VAL A 143 -0.53 9.39 21.74
CA VAL A 143 -1.48 10.48 22.03
C VAL A 143 -2.83 9.88 22.34
N LEU A 144 -3.37 10.19 23.52
CA LEU A 144 -4.64 9.66 24.01
C LEU A 144 -5.68 10.76 24.13
N LYS A 145 -6.95 10.41 23.92
CA LYS A 145 -8.09 11.21 24.37
C LYS A 145 -8.46 10.80 25.80
N PRO A 146 -8.21 11.64 26.82
CA PRO A 146 -8.28 11.21 28.22
C PRO A 146 -9.65 10.69 28.66
N ALA A 147 -10.72 11.28 28.15
CA ALA A 147 -12.08 10.92 28.54
C ALA A 147 -12.52 9.52 28.06
N THR A 148 -11.91 9.01 26.99
CA THR A 148 -12.34 7.78 26.31
C THR A 148 -11.26 6.71 26.25
N GLY A 149 -9.99 7.08 26.44
CA GLY A 149 -8.85 6.19 26.26
C GLY A 149 -8.51 5.93 24.79
N GLU A 150 -9.17 6.60 23.84
CA GLU A 150 -8.92 6.45 22.41
C GLU A 150 -7.49 6.87 22.08
N ILE A 151 -6.75 6.02 21.38
CA ILE A 151 -5.44 6.35 20.83
C ILE A 151 -5.64 7.12 19.54
N LEU A 152 -5.18 8.37 19.50
CA LEU A 152 -5.33 9.27 18.35
C LEU A 152 -4.09 9.29 17.46
N ALA A 153 -2.91 8.96 18.02
CA ALA A 153 -1.66 8.83 17.29
C ALA A 153 -0.72 7.86 18.01
N MET A 154 0.10 7.14 17.23
CA MET A 154 1.07 6.19 17.74
C MET A 154 2.32 6.18 16.87
N VAL A 155 3.47 6.40 17.51
CA VAL A 155 4.80 6.32 16.93
C VAL A 155 5.60 5.35 17.81
N GLY A 156 6.03 4.23 17.25
CA GLY A 156 6.90 3.27 17.95
C GLY A 156 8.39 3.53 17.68
N SER A 157 8.70 4.15 16.56
CA SER A 157 10.06 4.52 16.16
C SER A 157 10.09 5.76 15.26
N VAL A 158 11.22 6.47 15.23
CA VAL A 158 11.42 7.65 14.36
C VAL A 158 11.59 7.30 12.89
N ASP A 159 12.04 6.09 12.58
CA ASP A 159 12.06 5.50 11.24
C ASP A 159 11.57 4.06 11.31
N TYR A 160 10.39 3.80 10.75
CA TYR A 160 9.78 2.47 10.75
C TYR A 160 10.55 1.44 9.90
N ARG A 161 11.39 1.89 8.97
CA ARG A 161 12.14 1.01 8.05
C ARG A 161 13.59 0.79 8.49
N ASP A 162 14.01 1.42 9.58
CA ASP A 162 15.37 1.30 10.09
C ASP A 162 15.42 0.22 11.17
N ASP A 163 15.79 -0.99 10.77
CA ASP A 163 15.94 -2.13 11.69
C ASP A 163 17.09 -1.93 12.71
N SER A 164 17.91 -0.88 12.57
CA SER A 164 19.04 -0.62 13.47
C SER A 164 18.70 0.23 14.69
N ILE A 165 17.46 0.76 14.75
CA ILE A 165 17.00 1.61 15.87
C ILE A 165 15.95 0.95 16.77
N ASP A 166 15.55 -0.29 16.47
CA ASP A 166 14.69 -1.12 17.33
C ASP A 166 15.45 -1.80 18.49
#